data_AF-A0A2G7H262-F1
#
_entry.id   AF-A0A2G7H262-F1
#
_cell.length_a   1.000
_cell.length_b   1.000
_cell.length_c   1.000
_cell.angle_alpha   90.00
_cell.angle_beta   90.00
_cell.angle_gamma   90.00
#
_symmetry.space_group_name_H-M   'P 1'
#
loop_
_entity.id
_entity.type
_entity.pdbx_description
1 polymer ?
#
loop_
_entity_poly.entity_id
_entity_poly.type
_entity_poly.pdbx_seq_one_letter_code
_entity_poly.pdbx_strand_id
1 'polypeptide(L)'
;MSDAAWRAGLEERFVRWLDQDVTHLLPGGPHADVQARVAGRLRAVWVPDWSGVTENYGGTAGHHAAFLRSKLAFAQAVRAEADESGVARLERACLEAAGAFWREWAGYHLTVRAGA
;
A
#
# COMPACT_ATOMS: atom_id res chain seq x y z
N MET A 1 12.09 -18.13 -16.07
CA MET A 1 11.75 -17.76 -14.68
C MET A 1 10.48 -18.51 -14.30
N SER A 2 10.42 -19.14 -13.13
CA SER A 2 9.21 -19.84 -12.67
C SER A 2 8.14 -18.83 -12.22
N ASP A 3 6.87 -19.25 -12.20
CA ASP A 3 5.76 -18.41 -11.73
C ASP A 3 5.93 -17.98 -10.27
N ALA A 4 6.43 -18.87 -9.42
CA ALA A 4 6.69 -18.56 -8.02
C ALA A 4 7.76 -17.46 -7.86
N ALA A 5 8.87 -17.55 -8.61
CA ALA A 5 9.94 -16.54 -8.56
C ALA A 5 9.47 -15.18 -9.09
N TRP A 6 8.65 -15.18 -10.15
CA TRP A 6 8.03 -13.94 -10.65
C TRP A 6 7.10 -13.31 -9.61
N ARG A 7 6.27 -14.12 -8.93
CA ARG A 7 5.31 -13.64 -7.92
C ARG A 7 6.03 -13.03 -6.72
N ALA A 8 7.06 -13.70 -6.22
CA ALA A 8 7.92 -13.16 -5.16
C ALA A 8 8.54 -11.81 -5.57
N GLY A 9 9.03 -11.68 -6.81
CA GLY A 9 9.54 -10.41 -7.32
C GLY A 9 8.48 -9.31 -7.39
N LEU A 10 7.22 -9.66 -7.62
CA LEU A 10 6.10 -8.70 -7.55
C LEU A 10 5.80 -8.24 -6.13
N GLU A 11 5.77 -9.18 -5.19
CA GLU A 11 5.58 -8.89 -3.78
C GLU A 11 6.64 -7.91 -3.27
N GLU A 12 7.92 -8.19 -3.54
CA GLU A 12 9.05 -7.32 -3.18
C GLU A 12 8.94 -5.91 -3.77
N ARG A 13 8.51 -5.81 -5.04
CA ARG A 13 8.29 -4.51 -5.68
C ARG A 13 7.13 -3.76 -5.04
N PHE A 14 6.04 -4.45 -4.69
CA PHE A 14 4.87 -3.80 -4.11
C PHE A 14 5.13 -3.28 -2.70
N VAL A 15 5.96 -3.96 -1.91
CA VAL A 15 6.35 -3.49 -0.57
C VAL A 15 6.90 -2.06 -0.61
N ARG A 16 7.54 -1.63 -1.70
CA ARG A 16 8.01 -0.24 -1.86
C ARG A 16 6.89 0.79 -1.84
N TRP A 17 5.65 0.43 -2.23
CA TRP A 17 4.50 1.32 -2.09
C TRP A 17 4.10 1.54 -0.62
N LEU A 18 4.34 0.55 0.25
CA LEU A 18 4.16 0.72 1.69
C LEU A 18 5.16 1.72 2.28
N ASP A 19 6.24 2.03 1.57
CA ASP A 19 7.25 3.01 1.96
C ASP A 19 7.09 4.37 1.28
N GLN A 20 6.12 4.50 0.37
CA GLN A 20 5.84 5.76 -0.31
C GLN A 20 5.58 6.86 0.73
N ASP A 21 6.38 7.93 0.70
CA ASP A 21 6.23 9.03 1.65
C ASP A 21 5.04 9.92 1.28
N VAL A 22 4.07 9.99 2.18
CA VAL A 22 2.90 10.88 2.08
C VAL A 22 2.98 12.04 3.07
N THR A 23 4.00 12.08 3.92
CA THR A 23 4.10 13.05 5.02
C THR A 23 4.45 14.46 4.55
N HIS A 24 5.02 14.61 3.35
CA HIS A 24 5.19 15.92 2.71
C HIS A 24 3.85 16.66 2.47
N LEU A 25 2.72 15.95 2.51
CA LEU A 25 1.36 16.52 2.41
C LEU A 25 0.82 16.98 3.78
N LEU A 26 1.53 16.72 4.87
CA LEU A 26 1.13 17.15 6.21
C LEU A 26 1.56 18.61 6.45
N PRO A 27 0.83 19.36 7.30
CA PRO A 27 1.23 20.72 7.67
C PRO A 27 2.64 20.78 8.25
N GLY A 28 3.46 21.76 7.85
CA GLY A 28 4.80 21.95 8.40
C GLY A 28 5.91 21.10 7.75
N GLY A 29 5.63 20.46 6.61
CA GLY A 29 6.64 19.79 5.78
C GLY A 29 6.70 18.28 5.99
N PRO A 30 7.76 17.61 5.48
CA PRO A 30 7.92 16.18 5.67
C PRO A 30 8.18 15.83 7.14
N HIS A 31 7.60 14.72 7.59
CA HIS A 31 7.72 14.21 8.96
C HIS A 31 8.34 12.80 8.88
N ALA A 32 9.66 12.73 8.79
CA ALA A 32 10.38 11.47 8.55
C ALA A 32 10.16 10.43 9.68
N ASP A 33 9.97 10.89 10.91
CA ASP A 33 9.64 10.05 12.06
C ASP A 33 8.23 9.45 11.94
N VAL A 34 7.23 10.26 11.53
CA VAL A 34 5.87 9.78 11.26
C VAL A 34 5.88 8.78 10.11
N GLN A 35 6.65 9.06 9.04
CA GLN A 35 6.80 8.15 7.91
C GLN A 35 7.38 6.81 8.36
N ALA A 36 8.44 6.81 9.16
CA ALA A 36 9.06 5.58 9.67
C ALA A 36 8.07 4.76 10.53
N ARG A 37 7.29 5.42 11.39
CA ARG A 37 6.26 4.77 12.23
C ARG A 37 5.15 4.16 11.39
N VAL A 38 4.61 4.89 10.42
CA VAL A 38 3.56 4.40 9.51
C VAL A 38 4.06 3.21 8.69
N ALA A 39 5.23 3.34 8.05
CA ALA A 39 5.81 2.27 7.25
C ALA A 39 6.09 1.01 8.09
N GLY A 40 6.65 1.19 9.30
CA GLY A 40 6.91 0.09 10.24
C GLY A 40 5.63 -0.67 10.63
N ARG A 41 4.56 0.07 10.95
CA ARG A 41 3.25 -0.52 11.30
C ARG A 41 2.64 -1.29 10.12
N LEU A 42 2.61 -0.69 8.93
CA LEU A 42 2.08 -1.37 7.74
C LEU A 42 2.87 -2.63 7.41
N ARG A 43 4.21 -2.58 7.43
CA ARG A 43 5.07 -3.75 7.14
C ARG A 43 4.93 -4.88 8.15
N ALA A 44 4.66 -4.57 9.41
CA ALA A 44 4.51 -5.57 10.46
C ALA A 44 3.29 -6.48 10.24
N VAL A 45 2.27 -5.97 9.53
CA VAL A 45 0.98 -6.65 9.36
C VAL A 45 0.68 -7.01 7.91
N TRP A 46 1.29 -6.32 6.95
CA TRP A 46 1.02 -6.54 5.54
C TRP A 46 1.44 -7.94 5.07
N VAL A 47 0.51 -8.64 4.45
CA VAL A 47 0.74 -9.91 3.77
C VAL A 47 0.15 -9.80 2.36
N PRO A 48 0.94 -10.03 1.29
CA PRO A 48 0.39 -10.08 -0.05
C PRO A 48 -0.58 -11.25 -0.17
N ASP A 49 -1.75 -10.99 -0.75
CA ASP A 49 -2.76 -12.00 -0.98
C ASP A 49 -3.05 -12.11 -2.49
N TRP A 50 -2.68 -13.24 -3.07
CA TRP A 50 -2.96 -13.55 -4.48
C TRP A 50 -4.41 -13.97 -4.71
N SER A 51 -5.19 -14.20 -3.65
CA SER A 51 -6.61 -14.48 -3.77
C SER A 51 -7.34 -13.28 -4.40
N GLY A 52 -8.13 -13.55 -5.43
CA GLY A 52 -8.84 -12.52 -6.19
C GLY A 52 -7.97 -11.68 -7.13
N VAL A 53 -6.69 -11.99 -7.32
CA VAL A 53 -5.88 -11.38 -8.39
C VAL A 53 -6.24 -12.01 -9.74
N THR A 54 -6.67 -11.18 -10.69
CA THR A 54 -6.97 -11.56 -12.07
C THR A 54 -6.34 -10.56 -13.04
N GLU A 55 -6.28 -10.87 -14.33
CA GLU A 55 -5.84 -9.88 -15.33
C GLU A 55 -6.66 -8.59 -15.24
N ASN A 56 -5.98 -7.45 -15.39
CA ASN A 56 -6.56 -6.12 -15.37
C ASN A 56 -5.95 -5.25 -16.49
N TYR A 57 -6.79 -4.92 -17.48
CA TYR A 57 -6.44 -4.08 -18.63
C TYR A 57 -6.70 -2.58 -18.40
N GLY A 58 -7.42 -2.22 -17.34
CA GLY A 58 -7.81 -0.83 -17.01
C GLY A 58 -6.77 -0.04 -16.19
N GLY A 59 -5.67 -0.68 -15.78
CA GLY A 59 -4.63 -0.05 -14.96
C GLY A 59 -5.04 0.16 -13.49
N THR A 60 -4.26 0.95 -12.75
CA THR A 60 -4.27 0.91 -11.27
C THR A 60 -4.53 2.25 -10.59
N ALA A 61 -4.73 3.33 -11.35
CA ALA A 61 -4.68 4.70 -10.84
C ALA A 61 -5.70 4.99 -9.72
N GLY A 62 -6.93 4.49 -9.85
CA GLY A 62 -8.00 4.71 -8.87
C GLY A 62 -7.69 4.11 -7.50
N HIS A 63 -7.26 2.85 -7.47
CA HIS A 63 -6.91 2.15 -6.24
C HIS A 63 -5.60 2.66 -5.64
N HIS A 64 -4.63 3.03 -6.46
CA HIS A 64 -3.42 3.68 -5.99
C HIS A 64 -3.74 4.99 -5.26
N ALA A 65 -4.58 5.85 -5.85
CA ALA A 65 -5.00 7.10 -5.21
C ALA A 65 -5.80 6.87 -3.91
N ALA A 66 -6.65 5.84 -3.87
CA ALA A 66 -7.36 5.46 -2.65
C ALA A 66 -6.41 5.02 -1.53
N PHE A 67 -5.42 4.18 -1.86
CA PHE A 67 -4.38 3.78 -0.92
C PHE A 67 -3.61 4.99 -0.36
N LEU A 68 -3.14 5.90 -1.21
CA LEU A 68 -2.40 7.09 -0.75
C LEU A 68 -3.23 8.00 0.16
N ARG A 69 -4.53 8.17 -0.13
CA ARG A 69 -5.44 8.94 0.74
C ARG A 69 -5.63 8.28 2.10
N SER A 70 -5.87 6.97 2.14
CA SER A 70 -6.00 6.24 3.42
C SER A 70 -4.70 6.28 4.22
N LYS A 71 -3.55 6.17 3.55
CA LYS A 71 -2.23 6.27 4.19
C LYS A 71 -1.97 7.66 4.77
N LEU A 72 -2.38 8.72 4.06
CA LEU A 72 -2.30 10.09 4.56
C LEU A 72 -3.17 10.27 5.82
N ALA A 73 -4.41 9.77 5.82
CA ALA A 73 -5.28 9.84 6.99
C ALA A 73 -4.69 9.09 8.20
N PHE A 74 -4.08 7.93 7.96
CA PHE A 74 -3.35 7.20 9.00
C PHE A 74 -2.15 8.00 9.53
N ALA A 75 -1.33 8.58 8.64
CA ALA A 75 -0.21 9.43 9.03
C ALA A 75 -0.65 10.67 9.84
N GLN A 76 -1.78 11.28 9.48
CA GLN A 76 -2.38 12.38 10.23
C GLN A 76 -2.73 11.97 11.66
N ALA A 77 -3.34 10.79 11.86
CA ALA A 77 -3.67 10.29 13.19
C ALA A 77 -2.44 9.93 14.03
N VAL A 78 -1.43 9.31 13.42
CA VAL A 78 -0.14 9.02 14.08
C VAL A 78 0.54 10.31 14.52
N ARG A 79 0.54 11.34 13.66
CA ARG A 79 1.13 12.65 13.98
C ARG A 79 0.35 13.39 15.06
N ALA A 80 -0.98 13.33 15.02
CA ALA A 80 -1.83 13.97 16.01
C ALA A 80 -1.80 13.26 17.37
N GLU A 81 -1.05 12.16 17.51
CA GLU A 81 -1.02 11.30 18.70
C GLU A 81 -2.43 10.92 19.15
N ALA A 82 -3.28 10.58 18.16
CA ALA A 82 -4.61 10.09 18.44
C ALA A 82 -4.54 8.82 19.31
N ASP A 83 -5.64 8.52 20.01
CA ASP A 83 -5.70 7.30 20.80
C ASP A 83 -5.45 6.05 19.93
N GLU A 84 -4.94 4.99 20.57
CA GLU A 84 -4.53 3.78 19.86
C GLU A 84 -5.69 3.13 19.08
N SER A 85 -6.93 3.29 19.54
CA SER A 85 -8.10 2.74 18.86
C SER A 85 -8.39 3.47 17.54
N GLY A 86 -8.25 4.81 17.53
CA GLY A 86 -8.38 5.65 16.36
C GLY A 86 -7.28 5.38 15.34
N VAL A 87 -6.05 5.23 15.83
CA VAL A 87 -4.88 4.86 15.02
C VAL A 87 -5.06 3.47 14.39
N ALA A 88 -5.44 2.46 15.18
CA ALA A 88 -5.65 1.08 14.69
C ALA A 88 -6.78 0.97 13.66
N ARG A 89 -7.85 1.77 13.81
CA ARG A 89 -8.93 1.84 12.81
C ARG A 89 -8.44 2.35 11.47
N LEU A 90 -7.65 3.43 11.48
CA LEU A 90 -7.11 4.03 10.25
C LEU A 90 -6.00 3.18 9.63
N GLU A 91 -5.20 2.51 10.45
CA GLU A 91 -4.24 1.50 10.00
C GLU A 91 -4.96 0.38 9.24
N ARG A 92 -6.05 -0.16 9.78
CA ARG A 92 -6.84 -1.20 9.12
C ARG A 92 -7.42 -0.74 7.79
N ALA A 93 -8.02 0.45 7.77
CA ALA A 93 -8.54 1.03 6.52
C ALA A 93 -7.43 1.26 5.48
N CYS A 94 -6.22 1.61 5.92
CA CYS A 94 -5.05 1.72 5.05
C CYS A 94 -4.62 0.36 4.49
N LEU A 95 -4.60 -0.69 5.32
CA LEU A 95 -4.28 -2.06 4.90
C LEU A 95 -5.31 -2.62 3.92
N GLU A 96 -6.60 -2.37 4.14
CA GLU A 96 -7.66 -2.75 3.21
C GLU A 96 -7.49 -2.07 1.85
N ALA A 97 -7.20 -0.76 1.84
CA ALA A 97 -6.94 -0.01 0.61
C ALA A 97 -5.66 -0.49 -0.09
N ALA A 98 -4.60 -0.81 0.66
CA ALA A 98 -3.40 -1.44 0.12
C ALA A 98 -3.71 -2.80 -0.51
N GLY A 99 -4.56 -3.61 0.13
CA GLY A 99 -5.04 -4.91 -0.39
C GLY A 99 -5.77 -4.77 -1.72
N ALA A 100 -6.67 -3.80 -1.82
CA ALA A 100 -7.36 -3.50 -3.07
C ALA A 100 -6.38 -3.04 -4.17
N PHE A 101 -5.44 -2.15 -3.83
CA PHE A 101 -4.41 -1.72 -4.77
C PHE A 101 -3.50 -2.87 -5.23
N TRP A 102 -3.09 -3.74 -4.31
CA TRP A 102 -2.29 -4.92 -4.63
C TRP A 102 -2.97 -5.80 -5.68
N ARG A 103 -4.25 -6.13 -5.48
CA ARG A 103 -4.96 -7.03 -6.42
C ARG A 103 -4.99 -6.48 -7.84
N GLU A 104 -5.29 -5.19 -7.96
CA GLU A 104 -5.31 -4.50 -9.25
C GLU A 104 -3.92 -4.37 -9.87
N TRP A 105 -2.92 -4.01 -9.06
CA TRP A 105 -1.55 -3.84 -9.52
C TRP A 105 -0.92 -5.15 -9.98
N ALA A 106 -1.07 -6.21 -9.18
CA ALA A 106 -0.61 -7.53 -9.54
C ALA A 106 -1.34 -8.04 -10.80
N GLY A 107 -2.65 -7.78 -10.90
CA GLY A 107 -3.46 -8.10 -12.07
C GLY A 107 -3.00 -7.40 -13.36
N TYR A 108 -2.63 -6.13 -13.26
CA TYR A 108 -2.04 -5.40 -14.37
C TYR A 108 -0.71 -6.03 -14.83
N HIS A 109 0.15 -6.44 -13.90
CA HIS A 109 1.40 -7.12 -14.28
C HIS A 109 1.18 -8.50 -14.91
N LEU A 110 0.13 -9.23 -14.51
CA LEU A 110 -0.26 -10.47 -15.21
C LEU A 110 -0.64 -10.18 -16.67
N THR A 111 -1.39 -9.10 -16.89
CA THR A 111 -1.82 -8.65 -18.22
C THR A 111 -0.62 -8.33 -19.12
N VAL A 112 0.32 -7.53 -18.60
CA VAL A 112 1.54 -7.17 -19.34
C VAL A 112 2.39 -8.41 -19.65
N ARG A 113 2.44 -9.38 -18.73
CA ARG A 113 3.17 -10.63 -18.94
C ARG A 113 2.53 -11.51 -20.02
N ALA A 114 1.21 -11.57 -20.12
CA ALA A 114 0.50 -12.39 -21.12
C ALA A 114 0.65 -11.83 -22.55
N GLY A 115 0.88 -10.53 -22.70
CA GLY A 115 1.11 -9.88 -24.00
C GLY A 115 2.56 -9.82 -24.48
N ALA A 116 3.52 -10.36 -23.71
CA ALA A 116 4.96 -10.35 -23.99
C ALA A 116 5.46 -11.73 -24.42
#